data_AF-A0A1F3YRW2-F1
#
_entry.id   AF-A0A1F3YRW2-F1
#
_cell.length_a   1.000
_cell.length_b   1.000
_cell.length_c   1.000
_cell.angle_alpha   90.00
_cell.angle_beta   90.00
_cell.angle_gamma   90.00
#
_symmetry.space_group_name_H-M   'P 1'
#
loop_
_entity.id
_entity.type
_entity.pdbx_description
1 polymer ?
#
loop_
_entity_poly.entity_id
_entity_poly.type
_entity_poly.pdbx_seq_one_letter_code
_entity_poly.pdbx_strand_id
1 'polypeptide(L)'
;MAYRDLREYLAVLENKGLLCHIEAEVDKDWEISAVCRRTFRSIPERNRPALMFDRIKGHDIPLVVGILGGSREIYATALETEVGNVLEKWESGTKNPLKARLVKSAPCQEVVHRGAEVNFEMLPAPVWTVGQDPGAYHTSPFVISKDPETGIPNIGTYRVQVKGRNRAGLMINPPRNMNQHIRKNEARGQGTDVAIVFGTDPVLGLTSVTPFPYGVNEFEIAGGIRREPVDVVRCLTVDLEVPATAEIVVEGRIPFQGREPEGPFGEYGGYMGAAGTHPFIEISCITHRKKPIYQAFLSQMPPSESSCIKGIGREAVILRHLKNNLGIPVTDVYLTESGGATGMLIIAMKKQNRFQPLKAMMGAWSLHDVFGKVTIVVDDDIDIRDSFQVEWALSFRMQPAEDVHVLNNTDPLTLDPSQPWKDGKPVLPTEQVSSKVGIDATKKHAFPPLAVPPREHLEKVDAQWERYGIRALKRNAK
;
A
#
# COMPACT_ATOMS: atom_id res chain seq x y z
N MET A 1 15.12 -14.53 -10.66
CA MET A 1 14.29 -15.26 -11.65
C MET A 1 12.92 -15.15 -11.07
N ALA A 2 11.98 -14.61 -11.85
CA ALA A 2 10.67 -14.24 -11.33
C ALA A 2 10.06 -15.39 -10.51
N TYR A 3 9.42 -15.05 -9.39
CA TYR A 3 8.65 -16.04 -8.65
C TYR A 3 7.56 -16.61 -9.55
N ARG A 4 7.41 -17.94 -9.56
CA ARG A 4 6.38 -18.63 -10.34
C ARG A 4 4.99 -18.26 -9.86
N ASP A 5 4.80 -18.19 -8.55
CA ASP A 5 3.51 -17.91 -7.91
C ASP A 5 3.69 -17.35 -6.48
N LEU A 6 2.56 -17.12 -5.80
CA LEU A 6 2.54 -16.69 -4.41
C LEU A 6 3.28 -17.67 -3.48
N ARG A 7 3.18 -18.97 -3.74
CA ARG A 7 3.69 -20.01 -2.82
C ARG A 7 5.21 -20.04 -2.81
N GLU A 8 5.83 -19.89 -3.98
CA GLU A 8 7.28 -19.73 -4.08
C GLU A 8 7.75 -18.46 -3.38
N TYR A 9 7.02 -17.35 -3.51
CA TYR A 9 7.33 -16.12 -2.79
C TYR A 9 7.24 -16.28 -1.27
N LEU A 10 6.18 -16.92 -0.75
CA LEU A 10 6.03 -17.20 0.68
C LEU A 10 7.17 -18.06 1.22
N ALA A 11 7.60 -19.09 0.48
CA ALA A 11 8.75 -19.92 0.85
C ALA A 11 10.05 -19.10 0.92
N VAL A 12 10.23 -18.09 0.05
CA VAL A 12 11.38 -17.18 0.13
C VAL A 12 11.31 -16.28 1.36
N LEU A 13 10.12 -15.75 1.70
CA LEU A 13 9.95 -14.99 2.94
C LEU A 13 10.26 -15.84 4.18
N GLU A 14 9.78 -17.08 4.22
CA GLU A 14 10.06 -18.02 5.31
C GLU A 14 11.56 -18.31 5.45
N ASN A 15 12.23 -18.63 4.34
CA ASN A 15 13.69 -18.88 4.34
C ASN A 15 14.51 -17.67 4.78
N LYS A 16 14.01 -16.44 4.55
CA LYS A 16 14.62 -15.20 5.04
C LYS A 16 14.25 -14.85 6.49
N GLY A 17 13.37 -15.61 7.14
CA GLY A 17 12.83 -15.28 8.46
C GLY A 17 11.89 -14.07 8.47
N LEU A 18 11.31 -13.73 7.31
CA LEU A 18 10.39 -12.61 7.11
C LEU A 18 8.92 -13.02 7.18
N LEU A 19 8.61 -14.31 7.24
CA LEU A 19 7.26 -14.83 7.42
C LEU A 19 7.14 -15.49 8.80
N CYS A 20 6.08 -15.16 9.53
CA CYS A 20 5.75 -15.77 10.82
C CYS A 20 4.44 -16.55 10.71
N HIS A 21 4.51 -17.84 11.03
CA HIS A 21 3.35 -18.72 11.13
C HIS A 21 2.65 -18.54 12.47
N ILE A 22 1.37 -18.24 12.40
CA ILE A 22 0.45 -18.16 13.53
C ILE A 22 -0.31 -19.48 13.56
N GLU A 23 0.25 -20.43 14.30
CA GLU A 23 -0.33 -21.76 14.43
C GLU A 23 -1.61 -21.76 15.27
N ALA A 24 -1.81 -20.76 16.14
CA ALA A 24 -3.03 -20.65 16.95
C ALA A 24 -4.28 -20.54 16.04
N GLU A 25 -5.37 -21.22 16.41
CA GLU A 25 -6.66 -20.99 15.75
C GLU A 25 -7.15 -19.59 16.12
N VAL A 26 -7.48 -18.79 15.10
CA VAL A 26 -7.93 -17.40 15.28
C VAL A 26 -9.32 -17.14 14.70
N ASP A 27 -10.00 -16.15 15.27
CA ASP A 27 -11.30 -15.68 14.78
C ASP A 27 -11.14 -14.54 13.75
N LYS A 28 -11.72 -14.71 12.55
CA LYS A 28 -11.65 -13.67 11.49
C LYS A 28 -12.46 -12.42 11.84
N ASP A 29 -13.47 -12.53 12.71
CA ASP A 29 -14.40 -11.44 13.00
C ASP A 29 -13.85 -10.44 14.02
N TRP A 30 -12.71 -10.72 14.66
CA TRP A 30 -12.06 -9.75 15.55
C TRP A 30 -10.56 -10.00 15.81
N GLU A 31 -10.08 -11.24 15.81
CA GLU A 31 -8.76 -11.57 16.32
C GLU A 31 -7.67 -11.29 15.28
N ILE A 32 -7.91 -11.60 14.01
CA ILE A 32 -6.94 -11.33 12.93
C ILE A 32 -6.57 -9.85 12.88
N SER A 33 -7.56 -8.95 12.95
CA SER A 33 -7.31 -7.50 12.92
C SER A 33 -6.59 -7.03 14.19
N ALA A 34 -6.91 -7.57 15.36
CA ALA A 34 -6.23 -7.25 16.62
C ALA A 34 -4.76 -7.73 16.64
N VAL A 35 -4.48 -8.96 16.20
CA VAL A 35 -3.13 -9.53 16.10
C VAL A 35 -2.28 -8.73 15.11
N CYS A 36 -2.82 -8.45 13.92
CA CYS A 36 -2.16 -7.58 12.94
C CYS A 36 -1.83 -6.22 13.54
N ARG A 37 -2.81 -5.56 14.19
CA ARG A 37 -2.61 -4.23 14.79
C ARG A 37 -1.55 -4.24 15.89
N ARG A 38 -1.54 -5.28 16.74
CA ARG A 38 -0.55 -5.38 17.82
C ARG A 38 0.85 -5.63 17.26
N THR A 39 0.98 -6.50 16.27
CA THR A 39 2.24 -6.79 15.58
C THR A 39 2.84 -5.51 14.97
N PHE A 40 2.05 -4.78 14.17
CA PHE A 40 2.52 -3.57 13.48
C PHE A 40 2.94 -2.44 14.44
N ARG A 41 2.31 -2.35 15.62
CA ARG A 41 2.66 -1.36 16.65
C ARG A 41 3.83 -1.76 17.54
N SER A 42 3.97 -3.04 17.86
CA SER A 42 4.91 -3.51 18.87
C SER A 42 6.26 -3.92 18.30
N ILE A 43 6.32 -4.23 17.00
CA ILE A 43 7.55 -4.61 16.32
C ILE A 43 7.99 -3.45 15.41
N PRO A 44 9.22 -2.93 15.57
CA PRO A 44 9.77 -1.92 14.65
C PRO A 44 9.70 -2.39 13.20
N GLU A 45 9.42 -1.47 12.28
CA GLU A 45 9.19 -1.76 10.86
C GLU A 45 10.28 -2.65 10.25
N ARG A 46 11.56 -2.32 10.45
CA ARG A 46 12.70 -3.12 9.95
C ARG A 46 12.72 -4.59 10.38
N ASN A 47 12.04 -4.94 11.47
CA ASN A 47 11.99 -6.30 12.04
C ASN A 47 10.59 -6.93 11.90
N ARG A 48 9.65 -6.25 11.25
CA ARG A 48 8.25 -6.68 11.19
C ARG A 48 8.08 -7.81 10.17
N PRO A 49 7.59 -8.99 10.57
CA PRO A 49 7.35 -10.09 9.63
C PRO A 49 6.00 -9.91 8.94
N ALA A 50 5.83 -10.58 7.79
CA ALA A 50 4.54 -10.97 7.28
C ALA A 50 3.93 -12.06 8.18
N LEU A 51 2.60 -12.17 8.18
CA LEU A 51 1.88 -13.11 9.03
C LEU A 51 1.12 -14.13 8.17
N MET A 52 1.27 -15.41 8.46
CA MET A 52 0.46 -16.51 7.92
C MET A 52 -0.40 -17.07 9.05
N PHE A 53 -1.70 -16.90 8.97
CA PHE A 53 -2.67 -17.51 9.88
C PHE A 53 -3.05 -18.89 9.33
N ASP A 54 -2.50 -19.93 9.96
CA ASP A 54 -2.64 -21.30 9.46
C ASP A 54 -4.01 -21.90 9.75
N ARG A 55 -4.67 -21.43 10.82
CA ARG A 55 -5.97 -21.94 11.28
C ARG A 55 -6.93 -20.80 11.56
N ILE A 56 -8.02 -20.75 10.81
CA ILE A 56 -9.08 -19.75 10.98
C ILE A 56 -10.35 -20.50 11.35
N LYS A 57 -10.94 -20.13 12.48
CA LYS A 57 -12.13 -20.79 13.00
C LYS A 57 -13.24 -20.85 11.94
N GLY A 58 -13.69 -22.06 11.61
CA GLY A 58 -14.77 -22.29 10.64
C GLY A 58 -14.36 -22.19 9.16
N HIS A 59 -13.07 -22.07 8.85
CA HIS A 59 -12.56 -22.01 7.48
C HIS A 59 -11.35 -22.94 7.26
N ASP A 60 -11.30 -23.60 6.10
CA ASP A 60 -10.18 -24.47 5.69
C ASP A 60 -9.08 -23.74 4.90
N ILE A 61 -9.25 -22.42 4.70
CA ILE A 61 -8.38 -21.59 3.86
C ILE A 61 -7.48 -20.76 4.78
N PRO A 62 -6.15 -20.94 4.77
CA PRO A 62 -5.25 -20.09 5.54
C PRO A 62 -5.17 -18.69 4.95
N LEU A 63 -4.76 -17.72 5.76
CA LEU A 63 -4.76 -16.30 5.41
C LEU A 63 -3.38 -15.67 5.59
N VAL A 64 -2.94 -14.85 4.63
CA VAL A 64 -1.70 -14.08 4.72
C VAL A 64 -1.94 -12.57 4.75
N VAL A 65 -1.18 -11.84 5.57
CA VAL A 65 -1.18 -10.37 5.68
C VAL A 65 0.25 -9.85 5.80
N GLY A 66 0.53 -8.65 5.30
CA GLY A 66 1.86 -8.05 5.43
C GLY A 66 2.86 -8.57 4.40
N ILE A 67 2.43 -9.40 3.45
CA ILE A 67 3.34 -10.04 2.50
C ILE A 67 3.86 -9.09 1.42
N LEU A 68 3.30 -7.89 1.23
CA LEU A 68 3.83 -6.91 0.27
C LEU A 68 4.44 -5.69 0.95
N GLY A 69 4.13 -5.45 2.23
CA GLY A 69 4.59 -4.26 2.95
C GLY A 69 4.54 -4.38 4.45
N GLY A 70 4.77 -5.57 5.01
CA GLY A 70 5.08 -5.70 6.44
C GLY A 70 6.30 -4.87 6.81
N SER A 71 7.31 -4.88 5.92
CA SER A 71 8.52 -4.06 6.00
C SER A 71 9.04 -3.72 4.59
N ARG A 72 9.99 -2.79 4.50
CA ARG A 72 10.69 -2.44 3.26
C ARG A 72 11.50 -3.62 2.72
N GLU A 73 12.01 -4.49 3.60
CA GLU A 73 12.72 -5.71 3.20
C GLU A 73 11.75 -6.72 2.55
N ILE A 74 10.53 -6.85 3.08
CA ILE A 74 9.48 -7.66 2.45
C ILE A 74 9.11 -7.07 1.08
N TYR A 75 8.91 -5.75 0.98
CA TYR A 75 8.62 -5.08 -0.29
C TYR A 75 9.74 -5.28 -1.32
N ALA A 76 11.00 -5.13 -0.91
CA ALA A 76 12.15 -5.37 -1.79
C ALA A 76 12.24 -6.83 -2.23
N THR A 77 11.96 -7.77 -1.32
CA THR A 77 11.90 -9.20 -1.63
C THR A 77 10.79 -9.51 -2.63
N ALA A 78 9.59 -8.91 -2.50
CA ALA A 78 8.51 -9.04 -3.49
C ALA A 78 8.94 -8.61 -4.90
N LEU A 79 9.88 -7.67 -5.01
CA LEU A 79 10.47 -7.21 -6.27
C LEU A 79 11.74 -7.95 -6.68
N GLU A 80 12.12 -9.02 -5.97
CA GLU A 80 13.38 -9.76 -6.18
C GLU A 80 14.61 -8.82 -6.18
N THR A 81 14.65 -7.88 -5.24
CA THR A 81 15.72 -6.90 -5.14
C THR A 81 16.04 -6.54 -3.68
N GLU A 82 16.96 -5.61 -3.50
CA GLU A 82 17.34 -5.06 -2.19
C GLU A 82 16.69 -3.69 -1.98
N VAL A 83 16.49 -3.28 -0.73
CA VAL A 83 15.81 -2.01 -0.38
C VAL A 83 16.39 -0.81 -1.13
N GLY A 84 17.72 -0.74 -1.30
CA GLY A 84 18.40 0.34 -2.01
C GLY A 84 18.15 0.38 -3.52
N ASN A 85 17.74 -0.73 -4.13
CA ASN A 85 17.61 -0.91 -5.58
C ASN A 85 16.15 -0.88 -6.06
N VAL A 86 15.20 -0.70 -5.13
CA VAL A 86 13.76 -0.71 -5.43
C VAL A 86 13.39 0.30 -6.52
N LEU A 87 13.88 1.54 -6.45
CA LEU A 87 13.58 2.58 -7.44
C LEU A 87 14.06 2.15 -8.85
N GLU A 88 15.30 1.67 -8.96
CA GLU A 88 15.87 1.23 -10.23
C GLU A 88 15.07 0.07 -10.82
N LYS A 89 14.67 -0.90 -9.99
CA LYS A 89 13.85 -2.04 -10.40
C LYS A 89 12.50 -1.60 -10.99
N TRP A 90 11.82 -0.66 -10.34
CA TRP A 90 10.57 -0.07 -10.85
C TRP A 90 10.77 0.68 -12.16
N GLU A 91 11.79 1.54 -12.24
CA GLU A 91 12.08 2.31 -13.44
C GLU A 91 12.42 1.42 -14.63
N SER A 92 13.27 0.41 -14.41
CA SER A 92 13.65 -0.56 -15.43
C SER A 92 12.43 -1.31 -15.94
N GLY A 93 11.56 -1.78 -15.04
CA GLY A 93 10.38 -2.54 -15.44
C GLY A 93 9.34 -1.72 -16.19
N THR A 94 9.08 -0.50 -15.73
CA THR A 94 8.12 0.42 -16.36
C THR A 94 8.56 0.86 -17.76
N LYS A 95 9.87 0.97 -18.02
CA LYS A 95 10.43 1.28 -19.34
C LYS A 95 10.44 0.08 -20.31
N ASN A 96 10.31 -1.14 -19.79
CA ASN A 96 10.42 -2.37 -20.57
C ASN A 96 9.21 -3.29 -20.33
N PRO A 97 7.98 -2.86 -20.62
CA PRO A 97 6.78 -3.67 -20.43
C PRO A 97 6.85 -4.96 -21.27
N LEU A 98 6.37 -6.08 -20.72
CA LEU A 98 6.32 -7.37 -21.42
C LEU A 98 4.87 -7.84 -21.54
N LYS A 99 4.41 -8.06 -22.76
CA LYS A 99 3.04 -8.54 -23.02
C LYS A 99 2.72 -9.79 -22.20
N ALA A 100 1.55 -9.80 -21.57
CA ALA A 100 1.03 -10.97 -20.88
C ALA A 100 0.91 -12.17 -21.84
N ARG A 101 1.15 -13.37 -21.34
CA ARG A 101 1.12 -14.61 -22.12
C ARG A 101 -0.16 -15.39 -21.80
N LEU A 102 -1.03 -15.53 -22.79
CA LEU A 102 -2.24 -16.32 -22.65
C LEU A 102 -1.92 -17.82 -22.61
N VAL A 103 -2.34 -18.50 -21.55
CA VAL A 103 -2.19 -19.96 -21.38
C VAL A 103 -3.53 -20.68 -21.49
N LYS A 104 -3.49 -21.97 -21.81
CA LYS A 104 -4.71 -22.79 -22.02
C LYS A 104 -5.27 -23.41 -20.74
N SER A 105 -4.43 -23.63 -19.74
CA SER A 105 -4.78 -24.26 -18.46
C SER A 105 -4.04 -23.57 -17.34
N ALA A 106 -4.71 -23.40 -16.20
CA ALA A 106 -4.21 -22.60 -15.10
C ALA A 106 -4.52 -23.25 -13.75
N PRO A 107 -3.57 -23.26 -12.79
CA PRO A 107 -3.84 -23.72 -11.43
C PRO A 107 -5.04 -23.05 -10.77
N CYS A 108 -5.31 -21.76 -11.06
CA CYS A 108 -6.42 -21.03 -10.47
C CYS A 108 -7.81 -21.61 -10.80
N GLN A 109 -7.90 -22.54 -11.77
CA GLN A 109 -9.14 -23.17 -12.22
C GLN A 109 -9.26 -24.67 -11.83
N GLU A 110 -8.44 -25.13 -10.88
CA GLU A 110 -8.47 -26.53 -10.41
C GLU A 110 -9.78 -26.92 -9.72
N VAL A 111 -10.41 -25.99 -9.01
CA VAL A 111 -11.73 -26.14 -8.37
C VAL A 111 -12.62 -25.00 -8.86
N VAL A 112 -13.87 -25.34 -9.22
CA VAL A 112 -14.83 -24.40 -9.84
C VAL A 112 -16.16 -24.52 -9.12
N HIS A 113 -16.68 -23.39 -8.62
CA HIS A 113 -18.02 -23.25 -8.03
C HIS A 113 -18.85 -22.33 -8.94
N ARG A 114 -19.99 -22.82 -9.44
CA ARG A 114 -20.89 -22.06 -10.33
C ARG A 114 -22.35 -22.18 -9.89
N GLY A 115 -23.15 -21.19 -10.27
CA GLY A 115 -24.59 -21.19 -9.97
C GLY A 115 -24.84 -21.24 -8.47
N ALA A 116 -25.59 -22.25 -8.00
CA ALA A 116 -25.94 -22.37 -6.58
C ALA A 116 -24.76 -22.70 -5.64
N GLU A 117 -23.64 -23.19 -6.18
CA GLU A 117 -22.43 -23.51 -5.40
C GLU A 117 -21.62 -22.27 -5.05
N VAL A 118 -21.87 -21.13 -5.71
CA VAL A 118 -21.19 -19.86 -5.42
C VAL A 118 -21.44 -19.47 -3.97
N ASN A 119 -20.35 -19.34 -3.22
CA ASN A 119 -20.36 -18.91 -1.83
C ASN A 119 -19.15 -18.03 -1.52
N PHE A 120 -19.27 -16.73 -1.74
CA PHE A 120 -18.22 -15.75 -1.44
C PHE A 120 -17.85 -15.71 0.05
N GLU A 121 -18.81 -16.03 0.93
CA GLU A 121 -18.61 -16.11 2.37
C GLU A 121 -17.76 -17.33 2.80
N MET A 122 -17.41 -18.23 1.88
CA MET A 122 -16.45 -19.31 2.17
C MET A 122 -15.03 -18.77 2.42
N LEU A 123 -14.73 -17.57 1.90
CA LEU A 123 -13.44 -16.93 2.05
C LEU A 123 -13.31 -16.31 3.45
N PRO A 124 -12.15 -16.42 4.12
CA PRO A 124 -11.96 -15.96 5.49
C PRO A 124 -11.75 -14.45 5.58
N ALA A 125 -12.64 -13.66 4.97
CA ALA A 125 -12.59 -12.20 4.98
C ALA A 125 -12.69 -11.66 6.42
N PRO A 126 -11.69 -10.91 6.92
CA PRO A 126 -11.75 -10.37 8.27
C PRO A 126 -12.75 -9.21 8.41
N VAL A 127 -13.21 -8.99 9.63
CA VAL A 127 -13.74 -7.69 10.07
C VAL A 127 -12.58 -6.87 10.62
N TRP A 128 -12.26 -5.76 9.95
CA TRP A 128 -11.03 -5.00 10.25
C TRP A 128 -11.21 -4.00 11.38
N THR A 129 -12.39 -3.38 11.46
CA THR A 129 -12.75 -2.41 12.50
C THR A 129 -14.01 -2.86 13.21
N VAL A 130 -13.85 -3.75 14.19
CA VAL A 130 -14.95 -4.36 14.95
C VAL A 130 -15.86 -3.30 15.55
N GLY A 131 -17.17 -3.45 15.32
CA GLY A 131 -18.20 -2.53 15.81
C GLY A 131 -18.37 -1.23 15.02
N GLN A 132 -17.57 -1.02 13.97
CA GLN A 132 -17.66 0.15 13.08
C GLN A 132 -17.86 -0.25 11.62
N ASP A 133 -17.13 -1.24 11.13
CA ASP A 133 -17.38 -1.80 9.80
C ASP A 133 -18.76 -2.50 9.80
N PRO A 134 -19.58 -2.35 8.73
CA PRO A 134 -20.88 -3.02 8.61
C PRO A 134 -20.80 -4.54 8.43
N GLY A 135 -19.59 -5.09 8.25
CA GLY A 135 -19.35 -6.51 8.02
C GLY A 135 -17.92 -6.80 7.59
N ALA A 136 -17.69 -7.99 7.04
CA ALA A 136 -16.38 -8.43 6.58
C ALA A 136 -15.97 -7.74 5.26
N TYR A 137 -14.67 -7.52 5.12
CA TYR A 137 -14.07 -6.83 3.98
C TYR A 137 -12.86 -7.56 3.42
N HIS A 138 -12.90 -7.75 2.10
CA HIS A 138 -11.74 -8.10 1.30
C HIS A 138 -10.92 -6.85 1.01
N THR A 139 -9.69 -6.79 1.55
CA THR A 139 -8.85 -5.58 1.53
C THR A 139 -7.69 -5.61 0.55
N SER A 140 -7.23 -6.79 0.13
CA SER A 140 -6.19 -6.93 -0.89
C SER A 140 -6.66 -7.31 -2.30
N PRO A 141 -7.96 -7.45 -2.65
CA PRO A 141 -8.30 -8.04 -3.93
C PRO A 141 -7.76 -7.20 -5.09
N PHE A 142 -7.22 -7.86 -6.10
CA PHE A 142 -6.87 -7.23 -7.37
C PHE A 142 -8.09 -7.35 -8.27
N VAL A 143 -8.82 -6.25 -8.41
CA VAL A 143 -10.05 -6.17 -9.17
C VAL A 143 -9.70 -5.77 -10.59
N ILE A 144 -10.13 -6.62 -11.52
CA ILE A 144 -9.84 -6.52 -12.94
C ILE A 144 -11.10 -6.12 -13.68
N SER A 145 -10.97 -5.12 -14.54
CA SER A 145 -11.98 -4.72 -15.53
C SER A 145 -11.30 -4.43 -16.87
N LYS A 146 -12.07 -4.34 -17.94
CA LYS A 146 -11.56 -4.06 -19.28
C LYS A 146 -12.23 -2.82 -19.86
N ASP A 147 -11.47 -1.95 -20.50
CA ASP A 147 -12.01 -0.84 -21.26
C ASP A 147 -12.83 -1.38 -22.44
N PRO A 148 -14.14 -1.08 -22.54
CA PRO A 148 -14.98 -1.60 -23.61
C PRO A 148 -14.68 -1.01 -25.00
N GLU A 149 -13.77 -0.02 -25.08
CA GLU A 149 -13.30 0.56 -26.35
C GLU A 149 -11.99 -0.05 -26.81
N THR A 150 -11.00 -0.12 -25.90
CA THR A 150 -9.62 -0.46 -26.26
C THR A 150 -9.27 -1.90 -25.94
N GLY A 151 -10.05 -2.58 -25.10
CA GLY A 151 -9.73 -3.92 -24.59
C GLY A 151 -8.59 -3.95 -23.57
N ILE A 152 -8.03 -2.79 -23.20
CA ILE A 152 -6.94 -2.69 -22.23
C ILE A 152 -7.51 -2.97 -20.82
N PRO A 153 -6.91 -3.87 -20.04
CA PRO A 153 -7.35 -4.14 -18.69
C PRO A 153 -6.90 -3.02 -17.74
N ASN A 154 -7.64 -2.86 -16.64
CA ASN A 154 -7.13 -2.21 -15.44
C ASN A 154 -7.16 -3.21 -14.30
N ILE A 155 -6.04 -3.29 -13.56
CA ILE A 155 -5.92 -4.06 -12.33
C ILE A 155 -5.77 -3.08 -11.17
N GLY A 156 -6.78 -2.99 -10.31
CA GLY A 156 -6.77 -2.08 -9.17
C GLY A 156 -7.01 -2.78 -7.85
N THR A 157 -6.34 -2.35 -6.79
CA THR A 157 -6.73 -2.74 -5.43
C THR A 157 -7.87 -1.86 -4.93
N TYR A 158 -9.04 -2.47 -4.73
CA TYR A 158 -10.23 -1.82 -4.17
C TYR A 158 -10.76 -2.65 -3.00
N ARG A 159 -11.26 -2.00 -1.95
CA ARG A 159 -11.94 -2.77 -0.89
C ARG A 159 -13.26 -3.33 -1.43
N VAL A 160 -13.56 -4.56 -1.04
CA VAL A 160 -14.78 -5.25 -1.44
C VAL A 160 -15.53 -5.72 -0.19
N GLN A 161 -16.73 -5.17 0.03
CA GLN A 161 -17.59 -5.54 1.14
C GLN A 161 -18.28 -6.87 0.84
N VAL A 162 -18.25 -7.81 1.78
CA VAL A 162 -19.02 -9.07 1.68
C VAL A 162 -20.49 -8.77 1.97
N LYS A 163 -21.38 -9.15 1.06
CA LYS A 163 -22.83 -8.87 1.17
C LYS A 163 -23.71 -10.11 0.97
N GLY A 164 -23.15 -11.25 1.34
CA GLY A 164 -23.76 -12.56 1.19
C GLY A 164 -23.03 -13.42 0.16
N ARG A 165 -23.59 -14.60 -0.07
CA ARG A 165 -22.99 -15.69 -0.85
C ARG A 165 -22.60 -15.33 -2.29
N ASN A 166 -23.34 -14.46 -2.96
CA ASN A 166 -23.13 -14.15 -4.38
C ASN A 166 -23.15 -12.65 -4.68
N ARG A 167 -22.92 -11.81 -3.66
CA ARG A 167 -23.01 -10.36 -3.81
C ARG A 167 -21.92 -9.65 -3.03
N ALA A 168 -21.38 -8.60 -3.63
CA ALA A 168 -20.32 -7.82 -3.02
C ALA A 168 -20.47 -6.32 -3.32
N GLY A 169 -20.13 -5.46 -2.35
CA GLY A 169 -20.06 -4.01 -2.54
C GLY A 169 -18.65 -3.60 -2.96
N LEU A 170 -18.51 -2.67 -3.91
CA LEU A 170 -17.22 -2.22 -4.43
C LEU A 170 -17.07 -0.71 -4.24
N MET A 171 -16.26 -0.29 -3.28
CA MET A 171 -15.88 1.12 -3.18
C MET A 171 -14.91 1.48 -4.29
N ILE A 172 -15.31 2.41 -5.16
CA ILE A 172 -14.44 2.94 -6.20
C ILE A 172 -14.53 4.46 -6.26
N ASN A 173 -13.36 5.10 -6.11
CA ASN A 173 -13.27 6.55 -6.20
C ASN A 173 -13.39 7.03 -7.65
N PRO A 174 -14.04 8.18 -7.91
CA PRO A 174 -14.27 8.67 -9.27
C PRO A 174 -13.03 8.76 -10.19
N PRO A 175 -11.83 9.15 -9.70
CA PRO A 175 -10.63 9.27 -10.54
C PRO A 175 -9.99 7.94 -10.96
N ARG A 176 -10.46 6.79 -10.45
CA ARG A 176 -9.81 5.49 -10.71
C ARG A 176 -10.13 4.98 -12.13
N ASN A 177 -9.15 4.32 -12.76
CA ASN A 177 -9.25 3.81 -14.13
C ASN A 177 -10.46 2.88 -14.34
N MET A 178 -10.71 1.91 -13.44
CA MET A 178 -11.90 1.06 -13.51
C MET A 178 -13.23 1.84 -13.45
N ASN A 179 -13.29 2.98 -12.76
CA ASN A 179 -14.50 3.80 -12.75
C ASN A 179 -14.78 4.42 -14.13
N GLN A 180 -13.74 4.67 -14.92
CA GLN A 180 -13.89 5.07 -16.32
C GLN A 180 -14.47 3.92 -17.16
N HIS A 181 -14.05 2.67 -16.93
CA HIS A 181 -14.60 1.50 -17.61
C HIS A 181 -16.09 1.33 -17.30
N ILE A 182 -16.47 1.48 -16.03
CA ILE A 182 -17.88 1.45 -15.60
C ILE A 182 -18.69 2.52 -16.33
N ARG A 183 -18.21 3.76 -16.35
CA ARG A 183 -18.91 4.88 -17.03
C ARG A 183 -19.05 4.66 -18.54
N LYS A 184 -18.02 4.15 -19.21
CA LYS A 184 -18.07 3.84 -20.65
C LYS A 184 -19.08 2.74 -20.96
N ASN A 185 -19.14 1.68 -20.14
CA ASN A 185 -20.15 0.63 -20.28
C ASN A 185 -21.57 1.15 -20.02
N GLU A 186 -21.75 1.98 -18.99
CA GLU A 186 -23.05 2.58 -18.67
C GLU A 186 -23.53 3.53 -19.80
N ALA A 187 -22.62 4.29 -20.42
CA ALA A 187 -22.96 5.09 -21.60
C ALA A 187 -23.48 4.26 -22.79
N ARG A 188 -23.20 2.94 -22.79
CA ARG A 188 -23.68 1.96 -23.78
C ARG A 188 -24.89 1.15 -23.31
N GLY A 189 -25.44 1.45 -22.14
CA GLY A 189 -26.54 0.67 -21.54
C GLY A 189 -26.13 -0.72 -21.05
N GLN A 190 -24.83 -0.93 -20.75
CA GLN A 190 -24.28 -2.24 -20.38
C GLN A 190 -23.74 -2.25 -18.95
N GLY A 191 -23.80 -3.41 -18.31
CA GLY A 191 -23.06 -3.68 -17.08
C GLY A 191 -21.58 -3.96 -17.36
N THR A 192 -20.72 -3.90 -16.34
CA THR A 192 -19.27 -4.09 -16.45
C THR A 192 -18.84 -5.44 -15.90
N ASP A 193 -18.15 -6.24 -16.70
CA ASP A 193 -17.54 -7.50 -16.26
C ASP A 193 -16.40 -7.23 -15.28
N VAL A 194 -16.31 -8.06 -14.24
CA VAL A 194 -15.34 -7.93 -13.15
C VAL A 194 -14.77 -9.30 -12.78
N ALA A 195 -13.45 -9.34 -12.54
CA ALA A 195 -12.79 -10.45 -11.87
C ALA A 195 -12.04 -9.95 -10.65
N ILE A 196 -12.13 -10.65 -9.53
CA ILE A 196 -11.50 -10.33 -8.26
C ILE A 196 -10.48 -11.42 -7.97
N VAL A 197 -9.21 -11.05 -7.85
CA VAL A 197 -8.10 -11.99 -7.65
C VAL A 197 -7.55 -11.85 -6.23
N PHE A 198 -7.35 -12.98 -5.56
CA PHE A 198 -6.64 -13.06 -4.28
C PHE A 198 -5.42 -13.96 -4.41
N GLY A 199 -4.26 -13.46 -3.99
CA GLY A 199 -3.01 -14.22 -3.96
C GLY A 199 -2.48 -14.57 -5.35
N THR A 200 -1.37 -13.99 -5.77
CA THR A 200 -0.71 -14.35 -7.03
C THR A 200 0.77 -13.93 -6.96
N ASP A 201 1.41 -13.72 -8.10
CA ASP A 201 2.70 -13.04 -8.20
C ASP A 201 2.69 -11.71 -7.38
N PRO A 202 3.70 -11.50 -6.50
CA PRO A 202 3.70 -10.36 -5.60
C PRO A 202 3.95 -9.02 -6.32
N VAL A 203 4.63 -9.02 -7.47
CA VAL A 203 4.83 -7.81 -8.29
C VAL A 203 3.49 -7.33 -8.82
N LEU A 204 2.59 -8.23 -9.23
CA LEU A 204 1.27 -7.84 -9.69
C LEU A 204 0.48 -7.11 -8.59
N GLY A 205 0.57 -7.58 -7.33
CA GLY A 205 -0.04 -6.91 -6.19
C GLY A 205 0.56 -5.53 -5.89
N LEU A 206 1.84 -5.32 -6.17
CA LEU A 206 2.47 -4.01 -6.08
C LEU A 206 2.09 -3.09 -7.27
N THR A 207 1.85 -3.64 -8.46
CA THR A 207 1.36 -2.86 -9.59
C THR A 207 -0.10 -2.44 -9.44
N SER A 208 -0.95 -3.27 -8.81
CA SER A 208 -2.38 -2.97 -8.64
C SER A 208 -2.68 -1.81 -7.68
N VAL A 209 -1.74 -1.49 -6.79
CA VAL A 209 -1.82 -0.34 -5.87
C VAL A 209 -1.23 0.94 -6.49
N THR A 210 -0.45 0.81 -7.57
CA THR A 210 0.28 1.92 -8.18
C THR A 210 -0.65 2.69 -9.12
N PRO A 211 -0.76 4.03 -8.99
CA PRO A 211 -1.68 4.83 -9.80
C PRO A 211 -1.10 5.12 -11.19
N PHE A 212 -1.04 4.11 -12.06
CA PHE A 212 -0.60 4.31 -13.44
C PHE A 212 -1.57 5.20 -14.24
N PRO A 213 -1.06 5.96 -15.23
CA PRO A 213 -1.92 6.68 -16.17
C PRO A 213 -2.94 5.76 -16.85
N TYR A 214 -4.08 6.34 -17.24
CA TYR A 214 -5.10 5.62 -17.97
C TYR A 214 -4.55 5.04 -19.29
N GLY A 215 -4.93 3.79 -19.62
CA GLY A 215 -4.46 3.07 -20.80
C GLY A 215 -3.15 2.30 -20.62
N VAL A 216 -2.54 2.33 -19.43
CA VAL A 216 -1.44 1.42 -19.07
C VAL A 216 -2.01 0.05 -18.68
N ASN A 217 -1.41 -1.02 -19.21
CA ASN A 217 -1.75 -2.40 -18.87
C ASN A 217 -0.85 -2.89 -17.71
N GLU A 218 -1.41 -3.04 -16.51
CA GLU A 218 -0.63 -3.42 -15.33
C GLU A 218 0.00 -4.82 -15.42
N PHE A 219 -0.58 -5.76 -16.18
CA PHE A 219 0.06 -7.05 -16.44
C PHE A 219 1.41 -6.88 -17.15
N GLU A 220 1.47 -5.93 -18.09
CA GLU A 220 2.68 -5.73 -18.88
C GLU A 220 3.77 -5.04 -18.09
N ILE A 221 3.38 -4.10 -17.22
CA ILE A 221 4.30 -3.46 -16.27
C ILE A 221 4.84 -4.49 -15.27
N ALA A 222 3.97 -5.33 -14.70
CA ALA A 222 4.40 -6.42 -13.83
C ALA A 222 5.38 -7.35 -14.55
N GLY A 223 5.08 -7.71 -15.81
CA GLY A 223 5.96 -8.50 -16.66
C GLY A 223 7.34 -7.86 -16.86
N GLY A 224 7.39 -6.56 -17.12
CA GLY A 224 8.63 -5.79 -17.25
C GLY A 224 9.46 -5.76 -15.96
N ILE A 225 8.81 -5.54 -14.82
CA ILE A 225 9.47 -5.51 -13.51
C ILE A 225 10.05 -6.88 -13.17
N ARG A 226 9.25 -7.95 -13.26
CA ARG A 226 9.72 -9.32 -12.98
C ARG A 226 10.62 -9.89 -14.10
N ARG A 227 10.76 -9.17 -15.22
CA ARG A 227 11.53 -9.56 -16.42
C ARG A 227 11.06 -10.86 -17.07
N GLU A 228 9.80 -11.22 -16.84
CA GLU A 228 9.15 -12.39 -17.40
C GLU A 228 7.65 -12.11 -17.59
N PRO A 229 7.05 -12.42 -18.76
CA PRO A 229 5.62 -12.24 -18.99
C PRO A 229 4.75 -12.83 -17.87
N VAL A 230 3.69 -12.11 -17.49
CA VAL A 230 2.66 -12.67 -16.61
C VAL A 230 1.81 -13.65 -17.41
N ASP A 231 1.73 -14.89 -16.96
CA ASP A 231 0.81 -15.88 -17.51
C ASP A 231 -0.62 -15.56 -17.09
N VAL A 232 -1.52 -15.45 -18.07
CA VAL A 232 -2.94 -15.18 -17.85
C VAL A 232 -3.81 -16.24 -18.49
N VAL A 233 -4.98 -16.48 -17.91
CA VAL A 233 -6.00 -17.42 -18.40
C VAL A 233 -7.32 -16.69 -18.53
N ARG A 234 -8.17 -17.12 -19.48
CA ARG A 234 -9.53 -16.59 -19.61
C ARG A 234 -10.39 -17.00 -18.43
N CYS A 235 -11.17 -16.05 -17.93
CA CYS A 235 -12.27 -16.31 -17.02
C CYS A 235 -13.30 -17.25 -17.66
N LEU A 236 -14.08 -17.87 -16.77
CA LEU A 236 -15.03 -18.93 -17.07
C LEU A 236 -16.43 -18.43 -17.42
N THR A 237 -16.80 -17.24 -16.96
CA THR A 237 -18.16 -16.67 -17.04
C THR A 237 -18.21 -15.19 -17.45
N VAL A 238 -17.05 -14.53 -17.55
CA VAL A 238 -16.90 -13.12 -17.95
C VAL A 238 -15.79 -12.96 -18.99
N ASP A 239 -15.82 -11.89 -19.79
CA ASP A 239 -14.83 -11.68 -20.88
C ASP A 239 -13.54 -10.98 -20.40
N LEU A 240 -12.88 -11.61 -19.42
CA LEU A 240 -11.66 -11.12 -18.78
C LEU A 240 -10.58 -12.19 -18.74
N GLU A 241 -9.34 -11.73 -18.55
CA GLU A 241 -8.18 -12.55 -18.27
C GLU A 241 -7.67 -12.28 -16.86
N VAL A 242 -7.25 -13.34 -16.16
CA VAL A 242 -6.75 -13.31 -14.78
C VAL A 242 -5.39 -14.02 -14.70
N PRO A 243 -4.54 -13.72 -13.69
CA PRO A 243 -3.28 -14.44 -13.52
C PRO A 243 -3.51 -15.95 -13.39
N ALA A 244 -2.83 -16.74 -14.21
CA ALA A 244 -3.00 -18.20 -14.22
C ALA A 244 -2.64 -18.85 -12.87
N THR A 245 -1.71 -18.24 -12.14
CA THR A 245 -1.22 -18.71 -10.84
C THR A 245 -1.93 -18.09 -9.65
N ALA A 246 -3.05 -17.38 -9.86
CA ALA A 246 -3.88 -16.89 -8.77
C ALA A 246 -4.33 -18.03 -7.83
N GLU A 247 -4.37 -17.77 -6.53
CA GLU A 247 -4.88 -18.73 -5.55
C GLU A 247 -6.40 -18.83 -5.64
N ILE A 248 -7.09 -17.68 -5.75
CA ILE A 248 -8.56 -17.58 -5.81
C ILE A 248 -8.95 -16.49 -6.82
N VAL A 249 -9.93 -16.80 -7.66
CA VAL A 249 -10.54 -15.87 -8.62
C VAL A 249 -12.06 -15.88 -8.44
N VAL A 250 -12.66 -14.71 -8.28
CA VAL A 250 -14.11 -14.52 -8.22
C VAL A 250 -14.54 -13.70 -9.42
N GLU A 251 -15.43 -14.27 -10.23
CA GLU A 251 -15.93 -13.66 -11.44
C GLU A 251 -17.36 -13.17 -11.23
N GLY A 252 -17.68 -12.03 -11.82
CA GLY A 252 -19.01 -11.47 -11.72
C GLY A 252 -19.20 -10.23 -12.58
N ARG A 253 -20.33 -9.56 -12.39
CA ARG A 253 -20.67 -8.38 -13.15
C ARG A 253 -21.21 -7.28 -12.25
N ILE A 254 -20.83 -6.04 -12.53
CA ILE A 254 -21.53 -4.86 -12.02
C ILE A 254 -22.74 -4.63 -12.93
N PRO A 255 -23.99 -4.76 -12.44
CA PRO A 255 -25.17 -4.51 -13.25
C PRO A 255 -25.19 -3.08 -13.78
N PHE A 256 -25.86 -2.85 -14.90
CA PHE A 256 -26.06 -1.51 -15.44
C PHE A 256 -26.68 -0.59 -14.38
N GLN A 257 -25.98 0.49 -14.02
CA GLN A 257 -26.38 1.42 -12.95
C GLN A 257 -26.59 0.76 -11.57
N GLY A 258 -26.12 -0.48 -11.37
CA GLY A 258 -26.24 -1.20 -10.11
C GLY A 258 -25.44 -0.50 -9.02
N ARG A 259 -26.12 0.08 -8.03
CA ARG A 259 -25.53 0.77 -6.89
C ARG A 259 -26.27 0.46 -5.60
N GLU A 260 -25.56 0.48 -4.49
CA GLU A 260 -26.11 0.25 -3.15
C GLU A 260 -25.20 0.84 -2.05
N PRO A 261 -25.66 0.93 -0.78
CA PRO A 261 -24.86 1.44 0.32
C PRO A 261 -23.64 0.57 0.61
N GLU A 262 -22.43 1.12 0.60
CA GLU A 262 -21.17 0.46 0.99
C GLU A 262 -20.48 1.30 2.07
N GLY A 263 -19.78 0.64 3.00
CA GLY A 263 -19.15 1.30 4.14
C GLY A 263 -20.12 1.55 5.30
N PRO A 264 -19.67 2.22 6.38
CA PRO A 264 -18.36 2.87 6.55
C PRO A 264 -17.21 1.85 6.64
N PHE A 265 -15.96 2.32 6.54
CA PHE A 265 -14.80 1.45 6.63
C PHE A 265 -13.58 2.18 7.20
N GLY A 266 -12.73 1.47 7.96
CA GLY A 266 -11.49 2.06 8.50
C GLY A 266 -10.47 2.41 7.41
N GLU A 267 -10.11 3.68 7.30
CA GLU A 267 -9.24 4.21 6.25
C GLU A 267 -7.77 4.34 6.66
N TYR A 268 -6.90 4.60 5.68
CA TYR A 268 -5.44 4.69 5.84
C TYR A 268 -4.96 5.79 6.80
N GLY A 269 -5.78 6.82 7.03
CA GLY A 269 -5.49 7.87 8.02
C GLY A 269 -5.74 7.40 9.46
N GLY A 270 -6.39 6.25 9.63
CA GLY A 270 -6.75 5.66 10.92
C GLY A 270 -8.10 6.06 11.48
N TYR A 271 -8.92 6.72 10.67
CA TYR A 271 -10.27 7.12 10.99
C TYR A 271 -11.25 6.36 10.09
N MET A 272 -12.51 6.27 10.53
CA MET A 272 -13.58 5.70 9.71
C MET A 272 -13.90 6.63 8.54
N GLY A 273 -13.87 6.09 7.33
CA GLY A 273 -14.42 6.72 6.13
C GLY A 273 -15.94 6.63 6.13
N ALA A 274 -16.59 7.60 5.49
CA ALA A 274 -18.05 7.63 5.36
C ALA A 274 -18.56 6.46 4.50
N ALA A 275 -19.79 6.02 4.80
CA ALA A 275 -20.55 5.18 3.88
C ALA A 275 -20.96 5.98 2.63
N GLY A 276 -21.21 5.28 1.53
CA GLY A 276 -21.65 5.90 0.28
C GLY A 276 -22.43 4.94 -0.61
N THR A 277 -23.03 5.48 -1.67
CA THR A 277 -23.71 4.69 -2.70
C THR A 277 -22.69 4.30 -3.77
N HIS A 278 -22.34 3.02 -3.82
CA HIS A 278 -21.26 2.49 -4.65
C HIS A 278 -21.72 1.30 -5.50
N PRO A 279 -20.99 0.93 -6.58
CA PRO A 279 -21.26 -0.28 -7.34
C PRO A 279 -21.36 -1.53 -6.48
N PHE A 280 -22.21 -2.46 -6.90
CA PHE A 280 -22.18 -3.83 -6.40
C PHE A 280 -21.90 -4.81 -7.53
N ILE A 281 -21.38 -5.97 -7.16
CA ILE A 281 -21.02 -7.06 -8.04
C ILE A 281 -21.96 -8.22 -7.75
N GLU A 282 -22.55 -8.77 -8.81
CA GLU A 282 -23.24 -10.06 -8.79
C GLU A 282 -22.24 -11.13 -9.21
N ILE A 283 -21.98 -12.09 -8.33
CA ILE A 283 -20.95 -13.11 -8.50
C ILE A 283 -21.56 -14.31 -9.23
N SER A 284 -20.92 -14.73 -10.32
CA SER A 284 -21.35 -15.84 -11.17
C SER A 284 -20.50 -17.10 -11.01
N CYS A 285 -19.24 -16.96 -10.63
CA CYS A 285 -18.29 -18.07 -10.54
C CYS A 285 -17.18 -17.78 -9.53
N ILE A 286 -16.76 -18.80 -8.78
CA ILE A 286 -15.55 -18.76 -7.96
C ILE A 286 -14.67 -19.93 -8.41
N THR A 287 -13.43 -19.64 -8.76
CA THR A 287 -12.42 -20.65 -9.06
C THR A 287 -11.23 -20.52 -8.13
N HIS A 288 -10.60 -21.62 -7.76
CA HIS A 288 -9.41 -21.57 -6.93
C HIS A 288 -8.52 -22.80 -7.13
N ARG A 289 -7.25 -22.68 -6.69
CA ARG A 289 -6.32 -23.81 -6.57
C ARG A 289 -6.79 -24.80 -5.52
N LYS A 290 -6.35 -26.05 -5.59
CA LYS A 290 -6.47 -26.98 -4.46
C LYS A 290 -5.68 -26.42 -3.26
N LYS A 291 -6.33 -26.39 -2.09
CA LYS A 291 -5.80 -25.79 -0.84
C LYS A 291 -5.35 -24.34 -1.09
N PRO A 292 -6.29 -23.43 -1.40
CA PRO A 292 -5.93 -22.06 -1.74
C PRO A 292 -5.39 -21.31 -0.52
N ILE A 293 -4.63 -20.25 -0.75
CA ILE A 293 -4.22 -19.29 0.28
C ILE A 293 -4.97 -17.97 0.03
N TYR A 294 -5.62 -17.44 1.07
CA TYR A 294 -6.31 -16.16 0.98
C TYR A 294 -5.35 -15.01 1.37
N GLN A 295 -5.20 -14.03 0.49
CA GLN A 295 -4.44 -12.82 0.78
C GLN A 295 -5.36 -11.72 1.34
N ALA A 296 -4.86 -10.96 2.30
CA ALA A 296 -5.49 -9.76 2.84
C ALA A 296 -4.45 -8.63 3.02
N PHE A 297 -4.92 -7.38 3.11
CA PHE A 297 -4.09 -6.22 3.46
C PHE A 297 -4.56 -5.59 4.78
N LEU A 298 -3.59 -5.22 5.62
CA LEU A 298 -3.83 -4.32 6.73
C LEU A 298 -3.73 -2.86 6.24
N SER A 299 -4.85 -2.11 6.26
CA SER A 299 -4.87 -0.75 5.70
C SER A 299 -5.44 0.33 6.62
N GLN A 300 -5.93 0.00 7.81
CA GLN A 300 -6.58 0.95 8.72
C GLN A 300 -5.53 1.87 9.38
N MET A 301 -5.66 2.16 10.69
CA MET A 301 -4.77 3.00 11.47
C MET A 301 -3.28 2.67 11.24
N PRO A 302 -2.44 3.66 10.89
CA PRO A 302 -1.01 3.44 10.75
C PRO A 302 -0.33 3.13 12.11
N PRO A 303 0.83 2.45 12.12
CA PRO A 303 1.46 1.82 10.96
C PRO A 303 0.62 0.65 10.43
N SER A 304 0.63 0.48 9.12
CA SER A 304 -0.14 -0.52 8.39
C SER A 304 0.61 -0.96 7.14
N GLU A 305 0.29 -2.14 6.60
CA GLU A 305 0.92 -2.64 5.37
C GLU A 305 0.75 -1.65 4.22
N SER A 306 -0.44 -1.04 4.08
CA SER A 306 -0.69 -0.06 3.04
C SER A 306 0.17 1.21 3.17
N SER A 307 0.53 1.62 4.40
CA SER A 307 1.42 2.75 4.60
C SER A 307 2.84 2.49 4.07
N CYS A 308 3.40 1.30 4.30
CA CYS A 308 4.70 0.91 3.77
C CYS A 308 4.70 0.86 2.23
N ILE A 309 3.73 0.15 1.66
CA ILE A 309 3.58 0.00 0.20
C ILE A 309 3.46 1.36 -0.49
N LYS A 310 2.60 2.24 0.02
CA LYS A 310 2.40 3.60 -0.51
C LYS A 310 3.68 4.43 -0.37
N GLY A 311 4.35 4.36 0.77
CA GLY A 311 5.53 5.16 1.08
C GLY A 311 6.63 4.93 0.06
N ILE A 312 7.03 3.69 -0.15
CA ILE A 312 8.14 3.33 -1.04
C ILE A 312 7.92 3.83 -2.47
N GLY A 313 6.73 3.57 -3.03
CA GLY A 313 6.42 4.01 -4.40
C GLY A 313 6.40 5.53 -4.56
N ARG A 314 5.86 6.26 -3.57
CA ARG A 314 5.77 7.73 -3.61
C ARG A 314 7.10 8.42 -3.34
N GLU A 315 7.89 7.91 -2.40
CA GLU A 315 9.23 8.40 -2.08
C GLU A 315 10.15 8.36 -3.31
N ALA A 316 10.11 7.27 -4.06
CA ALA A 316 10.81 7.10 -5.33
C ALA A 316 10.51 8.24 -6.33
N VAL A 317 9.22 8.57 -6.51
CA VAL A 317 8.78 9.63 -7.43
C VAL A 317 9.20 11.02 -6.92
N ILE A 318 9.05 11.28 -5.63
CA ILE A 318 9.46 12.56 -5.00
C ILE A 318 10.97 12.75 -5.13
N LEU A 319 11.77 11.74 -4.77
CA LEU A 319 13.24 11.81 -4.81
C LEU A 319 13.71 12.09 -6.23
N ARG A 320 13.20 11.34 -7.23
CA ARG A 320 13.52 11.57 -8.64
C ARG A 320 13.15 12.99 -9.08
N HIS A 321 11.96 13.47 -8.73
CA HIS A 321 11.51 14.80 -9.11
C HIS A 321 12.44 15.88 -8.54
N LEU A 322 12.70 15.86 -7.23
CA LEU A 322 13.54 16.86 -6.57
C LEU A 322 14.99 16.81 -7.08
N LYS A 323 15.55 15.62 -7.25
CA LYS A 323 16.95 15.43 -7.66
C LYS A 323 17.17 15.63 -9.15
N ASN A 324 16.42 14.91 -9.99
CA ASN A 324 16.70 14.83 -11.43
C ASN A 324 15.98 15.92 -12.22
N ASN A 325 14.74 16.29 -11.85
CA ASN A 325 13.99 17.30 -12.60
C ASN A 325 14.30 18.72 -12.10
N LEU A 326 14.45 18.92 -10.79
CA LEU A 326 14.71 20.24 -10.20
C LEU A 326 16.19 20.52 -9.88
N GLY A 327 17.06 19.50 -9.96
CA GLY A 327 18.50 19.66 -9.70
C GLY A 327 18.83 20.03 -8.24
N ILE A 328 17.96 19.68 -7.28
CA ILE A 328 18.17 19.98 -5.86
C ILE A 328 19.02 18.85 -5.27
N PRO A 329 20.04 19.14 -4.42
CA PRO A 329 20.94 18.13 -3.84
C PRO A 329 20.28 17.33 -2.70
N VAL A 330 19.07 16.81 -2.94
CA VAL A 330 18.36 15.89 -2.04
C VAL A 330 19.05 14.54 -2.10
N THR A 331 19.33 13.99 -0.91
CA THR A 331 19.98 12.68 -0.76
C THR A 331 18.96 11.58 -0.52
N ASP A 332 17.88 11.86 0.21
CA ASP A 332 16.82 10.90 0.51
C ASP A 332 15.51 11.61 0.90
N VAL A 333 14.38 10.88 0.82
CA VAL A 333 13.07 11.34 1.29
C VAL A 333 12.34 10.22 2.01
N TYR A 334 11.53 10.57 2.99
CA TYR A 334 10.75 9.60 3.76
C TYR A 334 9.34 10.13 4.03
N LEU A 335 8.34 9.37 3.59
CA LEU A 335 6.95 9.58 3.97
C LEU A 335 6.69 8.70 5.19
N THR A 336 6.58 9.33 6.35
CA THR A 336 6.47 8.60 7.63
C THR A 336 5.28 7.64 7.65
N GLU A 337 5.46 6.45 8.25
CA GLU A 337 4.34 5.53 8.48
C GLU A 337 3.25 6.22 9.32
N SER A 338 3.63 7.01 10.34
CA SER A 338 2.71 7.76 11.20
C SER A 338 1.83 8.75 10.44
N GLY A 339 2.34 9.35 9.35
CA GLY A 339 1.57 10.19 8.44
C GLY A 339 0.76 9.41 7.39
N GLY A 340 0.56 8.10 7.55
CA GLY A 340 -0.12 7.24 6.59
C GLY A 340 0.58 7.20 5.22
N ALA A 341 1.91 7.40 5.23
CA ALA A 341 2.76 7.60 4.06
C ALA A 341 2.24 8.70 3.11
N THR A 342 1.75 9.78 3.69
CA THR A 342 1.13 10.89 2.95
C THR A 342 1.34 12.24 3.65
N GLY A 343 0.82 12.38 4.87
CA GLY A 343 0.70 13.67 5.55
C GLY A 343 2.00 14.28 6.08
N MET A 344 3.02 13.47 6.35
CA MET A 344 4.30 13.96 6.88
C MET A 344 5.47 13.44 6.05
N LEU A 345 6.23 14.38 5.49
CA LEU A 345 7.37 14.17 4.60
C LEU A 345 8.64 14.70 5.27
N ILE A 346 9.71 13.93 5.21
CA ILE A 346 11.04 14.33 5.66
C ILE A 346 11.99 14.26 4.45
N ILE A 347 12.78 15.30 4.24
CA ILE A 347 13.71 15.43 3.11
C ILE A 347 15.12 15.61 3.68
N ALA A 348 16.04 14.70 3.36
CA ALA A 348 17.46 14.86 3.64
C ALA A 348 18.16 15.52 2.45
N MET A 349 19.08 16.44 2.71
CA MET A 349 19.83 17.09 1.64
C MET A 349 21.25 17.50 2.01
N LYS A 350 22.12 17.53 1.01
CA LYS A 350 23.44 18.15 1.12
C LYS A 350 23.34 19.63 0.76
N LYS A 351 22.97 20.45 1.73
CA LYS A 351 22.70 21.89 1.52
C LYS A 351 23.94 22.64 1.00
N GLN A 352 23.75 23.36 -0.09
CA GLN A 352 24.77 24.20 -0.75
C GLN A 352 24.44 25.70 -0.68
N ASN A 353 23.15 26.05 -0.52
CA ASN A 353 22.74 27.45 -0.30
C ASN A 353 21.48 27.53 0.58
N ARG A 354 21.26 28.70 1.20
CA ARG A 354 20.18 28.93 2.17
C ARG A 354 18.75 28.78 1.63
N PHE A 355 18.55 28.84 0.31
CA PHE A 355 17.21 28.81 -0.31
C PHE A 355 16.77 27.41 -0.73
N GLN A 356 17.68 26.43 -0.73
CA GLN A 356 17.41 25.07 -1.17
C GLN A 356 16.35 24.31 -0.34
N PRO A 357 16.29 24.45 1.00
CA PRO A 357 15.23 23.81 1.80
C PRO A 357 13.82 24.22 1.36
N LEU A 358 13.55 25.52 1.20
CA LEU A 358 12.26 26.01 0.72
C LEU A 358 11.97 25.53 -0.72
N LYS A 359 12.98 25.51 -1.61
CA LYS A 359 12.81 24.95 -2.97
C LYS A 359 12.43 23.47 -2.95
N ALA A 360 13.01 22.68 -2.04
CA ALA A 360 12.66 21.26 -1.89
C ALA A 360 11.21 21.08 -1.40
N MET A 361 10.78 21.87 -0.42
CA MET A 361 9.40 21.86 0.08
C MET A 361 8.40 22.19 -1.04
N MET A 362 8.62 23.32 -1.75
CA MET A 362 7.75 23.73 -2.85
C MET A 362 7.75 22.72 -4.00
N GLY A 363 8.92 22.15 -4.34
CA GLY A 363 9.05 21.09 -5.34
C GLY A 363 8.19 19.88 -5.00
N ALA A 364 8.27 19.38 -3.77
CA ALA A 364 7.48 18.26 -3.30
C ALA A 364 5.98 18.56 -3.31
N TRP A 365 5.58 19.76 -2.86
CA TRP A 365 4.18 20.17 -2.83
C TRP A 365 3.59 20.42 -4.23
N SER A 366 4.41 20.83 -5.21
CA SER A 366 3.95 21.03 -6.58
C SER A 366 3.72 19.72 -7.35
N LEU A 367 4.29 18.62 -6.87
CA LEU A 367 4.23 17.32 -7.52
C LEU A 367 2.87 16.64 -7.35
N HIS A 368 2.26 16.75 -6.16
CA HIS A 368 0.96 16.15 -5.86
C HIS A 368 0.36 16.78 -4.59
N ASP A 369 -0.95 17.05 -4.59
CA ASP A 369 -1.71 17.67 -3.49
C ASP A 369 -1.54 16.96 -2.13
N VAL A 370 -1.55 15.63 -2.11
CA VAL A 370 -1.52 14.85 -0.87
C VAL A 370 -0.16 14.83 -0.16
N PHE A 371 0.94 15.22 -0.80
CA PHE A 371 2.26 15.07 -0.18
C PHE A 371 2.56 16.16 0.84
N GLY A 372 2.95 15.71 2.04
CA GLY A 372 3.58 16.54 3.07
C GLY A 372 2.73 17.73 3.50
N LYS A 373 1.61 17.47 4.20
CA LYS A 373 0.94 18.51 5.00
C LYS A 373 1.93 19.14 6.00
N VAL A 374 2.80 18.31 6.56
CA VAL A 374 4.00 18.70 7.31
C VAL A 374 5.22 18.22 6.52
N THR A 375 6.14 19.13 6.17
CA THR A 375 7.40 18.79 5.50
C THR A 375 8.57 19.30 6.31
N ILE A 376 9.51 18.41 6.67
CA ILE A 376 10.73 18.77 7.39
C ILE A 376 11.93 18.56 6.46
N VAL A 377 12.82 19.54 6.36
CA VAL A 377 14.07 19.41 5.62
C VAL A 377 15.23 19.38 6.61
N VAL A 378 16.08 18.36 6.52
CA VAL A 378 17.26 18.15 7.37
C VAL A 378 18.51 17.99 6.52
N ASP A 379 19.68 18.15 7.13
CA ASP A 379 20.95 17.84 6.46
C ASP A 379 21.11 16.32 6.27
N ASP A 380 22.00 15.90 5.37
CA ASP A 380 22.28 14.50 5.02
C ASP A 380 23.00 13.69 6.12
N ASP A 381 23.33 14.31 7.25
CA ASP A 381 23.85 13.64 8.45
C ASP A 381 22.75 13.10 9.39
N ILE A 382 21.47 13.37 9.09
CA ILE A 382 20.32 12.89 9.86
C ILE A 382 19.72 11.65 9.18
N ASP A 383 19.60 10.55 9.94
CA ASP A 383 18.76 9.43 9.50
C ASP A 383 17.29 9.82 9.61
N ILE A 384 16.66 10.08 8.46
CA ILE A 384 15.27 10.51 8.36
C ILE A 384 14.26 9.44 8.77
N ARG A 385 14.68 8.17 8.93
CA ARG A 385 13.83 7.08 9.42
C ARG A 385 13.94 6.88 10.93
N ASP A 386 14.84 7.59 11.59
CA ASP A 386 14.95 7.66 13.05
C ASP A 386 14.31 8.95 13.56
N SER A 387 13.12 8.83 14.15
CA SER A 387 12.39 9.99 14.66
C SER A 387 13.18 10.77 15.72
N PHE A 388 14.04 10.09 16.50
CA PHE A 388 14.86 10.74 17.51
C PHE A 388 15.87 11.70 16.87
N GLN A 389 16.51 11.32 15.77
CA GLN A 389 17.46 12.18 15.07
C GLN A 389 16.76 13.36 14.39
N VAL A 390 15.57 13.15 13.85
CA VAL A 390 14.74 14.23 13.26
C VAL A 390 14.30 15.23 14.33
N GLU A 391 13.82 14.75 15.48
CA GLU A 391 13.45 15.58 16.64
C GLU A 391 14.65 16.35 17.20
N TRP A 392 15.83 15.72 17.26
CA TRP A 392 17.07 16.37 17.64
C TRP A 392 17.46 17.49 16.64
N ALA A 393 17.35 17.24 15.34
CA ALA A 393 17.58 18.27 14.31
C ALA A 393 16.62 19.46 14.48
N LEU A 394 15.32 19.19 14.66
CA LEU A 394 14.31 20.22 14.94
C LEU A 394 14.65 21.04 16.19
N SER A 395 15.19 20.41 17.23
CA SER A 395 15.47 21.07 18.51
C SER A 395 16.63 22.06 18.44
N PHE A 396 17.64 21.79 17.61
CA PHE A 396 18.90 22.55 17.65
C PHE A 396 19.29 23.22 16.34
N ARG A 397 18.62 22.93 15.22
CA ARG A 397 18.93 23.48 13.88
C ARG A 397 17.86 24.42 13.32
N MET A 398 16.73 24.56 14.01
CA MET A 398 15.57 25.33 13.56
C MET A 398 15.28 26.50 14.50
N GLN A 399 15.07 27.68 13.94
CA GLN A 399 14.58 28.87 14.62
C GLN A 399 13.12 29.11 14.22
N PRO A 400 12.12 28.91 15.11
CA PRO A 400 10.71 28.84 14.73
C PRO A 400 10.19 30.04 13.91
N ALA A 401 10.62 31.27 14.24
CA ALA A 401 10.16 32.47 13.54
C ALA A 401 10.74 32.63 12.14
N GLU A 402 11.91 32.03 11.86
CA GLU A 402 12.64 32.20 10.61
C GLU A 402 12.50 30.99 9.67
N ASP A 403 12.41 29.79 10.25
CA ASP A 403 12.56 28.52 9.54
C ASP A 403 11.26 27.74 9.37
N VAL A 404 10.14 28.26 9.89
CA VAL A 404 8.80 27.70 9.69
C VAL A 404 8.06 28.50 8.62
N HIS A 405 7.66 27.81 7.56
CA HIS A 405 6.93 28.36 6.44
C HIS A 405 5.52 27.77 6.39
N VAL A 406 4.51 28.60 6.58
CA VAL A 406 3.11 28.19 6.44
C VAL A 406 2.59 28.65 5.08
N LEU A 407 2.18 27.69 4.26
CA LEU A 407 1.47 27.93 3.01
C LEU A 407 -0.02 27.69 3.23
N ASN A 408 -0.80 28.77 3.16
CA ASN A 408 -2.25 28.70 3.27
C ASN A 408 -2.89 28.47 1.90
N ASN A 409 -4.17 28.07 1.92
CA ASN A 409 -5.00 27.91 0.74
C ASN A 409 -4.50 26.85 -0.24
N THR A 410 -4.15 25.67 0.29
CA THR A 410 -3.72 24.51 -0.51
C THR A 410 -4.83 23.47 -0.60
N ASP A 411 -4.67 22.54 -1.54
CA ASP A 411 -5.50 21.35 -1.59
C ASP A 411 -5.39 20.53 -0.29
N PRO A 412 -6.50 19.92 0.17
CA PRO A 412 -6.53 19.10 1.37
C PRO A 412 -5.95 17.71 1.12
N LEU A 413 -5.44 17.10 2.19
CA LEU A 413 -5.21 15.67 2.20
C LEU A 413 -6.56 14.93 2.12
N THR A 414 -6.71 14.01 1.17
CA THR A 414 -7.90 13.17 1.06
C THR A 414 -8.12 12.37 2.34
N LEU A 415 -9.35 12.39 2.89
CA LEU A 415 -9.71 11.72 4.16
C LEU A 415 -9.03 12.28 5.42
N ASP A 416 -8.53 13.52 5.37
CA ASP A 416 -8.05 14.23 6.57
C ASP A 416 -9.24 14.66 7.45
N PRO A 417 -9.40 14.11 8.67
CA PRO A 417 -10.51 14.48 9.55
C PRO A 417 -10.35 15.89 10.13
N SER A 418 -9.19 16.53 10.00
CA SER A 418 -8.98 17.90 10.48
C SER A 418 -9.58 18.96 9.56
N GLN A 419 -10.19 18.56 8.43
CA GLN A 419 -10.79 19.50 7.49
C GLN A 419 -11.97 20.25 8.13
N PRO A 420 -12.08 21.57 7.92
CA PRO A 420 -13.10 22.37 8.56
C PRO A 420 -14.50 21.98 8.08
N TRP A 421 -15.47 22.08 8.99
CA TRP A 421 -16.89 21.98 8.65
C TRP A 421 -17.44 23.37 8.37
N LYS A 422 -18.45 23.45 7.50
CA LYS A 422 -19.21 24.67 7.25
C LYS A 422 -20.66 24.42 7.62
N ASP A 423 -21.20 25.23 8.53
CA ASP A 423 -22.57 25.11 9.04
C ASP A 423 -22.92 23.70 9.55
N GLY A 424 -21.96 23.07 10.24
CA GLY A 424 -22.13 21.72 10.79
C GLY A 424 -22.11 20.59 9.75
N LYS A 425 -21.70 20.87 8.51
CA LYS A 425 -21.62 19.89 7.42
C LYS A 425 -20.20 19.81 6.83
N PRO A 426 -19.79 18.64 6.32
CA PRO A 426 -18.57 18.53 5.51
C PRO A 426 -18.65 19.47 4.32
N VAL A 427 -17.56 20.19 4.06
CA VAL A 427 -17.42 21.04 2.87
C VAL A 427 -17.27 20.15 1.63
N LEU A 428 -17.83 20.58 0.50
CA LEU A 428 -17.68 19.86 -0.77
C LEU A 428 -16.19 19.73 -1.12
N PRO A 429 -15.71 18.60 -1.67
CA PRO A 429 -14.30 18.41 -1.98
C PRO A 429 -13.68 19.53 -2.84
N THR A 430 -14.46 20.11 -3.75
CA THR A 430 -14.04 21.23 -4.63
C THR A 430 -13.90 22.58 -3.92
N GLU A 431 -14.42 22.70 -2.70
CA GLU A 431 -14.40 23.91 -1.87
C GLU A 431 -13.54 23.73 -0.61
N GLN A 432 -13.02 22.52 -0.38
CA GLN A 432 -12.15 22.25 0.77
C GLN A 432 -10.82 22.96 0.58
N VAL A 433 -10.34 23.54 1.67
CA VAL A 433 -9.09 24.30 1.71
C VAL A 433 -8.30 23.86 2.93
N SER A 434 -6.99 23.67 2.75
CA SER A 434 -6.06 23.31 3.80
C SER A 434 -4.85 24.24 3.81
N SER A 435 -3.86 23.86 4.62
CA SER A 435 -2.56 24.50 4.69
C SER A 435 -1.46 23.46 4.78
N LYS A 436 -0.26 23.86 4.37
CA LYS A 436 0.96 23.07 4.52
C LYS A 436 1.96 23.84 5.39
N VAL A 437 2.74 23.11 6.17
CA VAL A 437 3.85 23.67 6.93
C VAL A 437 5.16 23.03 6.49
N GLY A 438 6.12 23.86 6.12
CA GLY A 438 7.49 23.49 5.82
C GLY A 438 8.41 23.95 6.94
N ILE A 439 9.34 23.09 7.38
CA ILE A 439 10.25 23.37 8.47
C ILE A 439 11.68 23.13 7.99
N ASP A 440 12.50 24.19 7.95
CA ASP A 440 13.92 24.08 7.64
C ASP A 440 14.72 23.78 8.92
N ALA A 441 15.01 22.49 9.16
CA ALA A 441 15.87 22.01 10.23
C ALA A 441 17.31 21.70 9.75
N THR A 442 17.77 22.36 8.68
CA THR A 442 19.16 22.27 8.23
C THR A 442 20.06 23.26 8.98
N LYS A 443 21.36 22.97 9.07
CA LYS A 443 22.36 23.89 9.62
C LYS A 443 22.35 25.22 8.84
N LYS A 444 22.41 26.35 9.56
CA LYS A 444 22.41 27.71 8.97
C LYS A 444 23.82 28.24 8.69
N HIS A 445 24.80 27.70 9.41
CA HIS A 445 26.22 28.06 9.36
C HIS A 445 27.03 26.85 9.90
N ALA A 446 28.34 27.00 10.01
CA ALA A 446 29.18 25.98 10.64
C ALA A 446 28.85 25.88 12.14
N PHE A 447 28.29 24.77 12.56
CA PHE A 447 27.97 24.51 13.98
C PHE A 447 29.22 24.02 14.73
N PRO A 448 29.24 24.14 16.07
CA PRO A 448 30.21 23.43 16.90
C PRO A 448 30.20 21.91 16.61
N PRO A 449 31.32 21.21 16.84
CA PRO A 449 31.38 19.76 16.66
C PRO A 449 30.39 19.04 17.60
N LEU A 450 29.90 17.89 17.17
CA LEU A 450 29.00 17.07 17.98
C LEU A 450 29.74 16.48 19.20
N ALA A 451 29.06 16.49 20.34
CA ALA A 451 29.57 15.89 21.58
C ALA A 451 29.34 14.37 21.61
N VAL A 452 29.90 13.67 20.61
CA VAL A 452 29.82 12.20 20.47
C VAL A 452 31.22 11.61 20.32
N PRO A 453 31.46 10.36 20.79
CA PRO A 453 32.70 9.67 20.50
C PRO A 453 32.97 9.56 18.99
N PRO A 454 34.25 9.50 18.55
CA PRO A 454 34.58 9.27 17.15
C PRO A 454 33.93 8.02 16.59
N ARG A 455 33.48 8.08 15.33
CA ARG A 455 32.79 6.98 14.64
C ARG A 455 33.58 5.66 14.69
N GLU A 456 34.87 5.72 14.45
CA GLU A 456 35.76 4.54 14.50
C GLU A 456 35.80 3.85 15.88
N HIS A 457 35.53 4.57 16.96
CA HIS A 457 35.43 3.99 18.30
C HIS A 457 34.07 3.33 18.51
N LEU A 458 33.00 3.95 18.02
CA LEU A 458 31.65 3.36 18.07
C LEU A 458 31.59 2.07 17.24
N GLU A 459 32.16 2.05 16.03
CA GLU A 459 32.21 0.85 15.18
C GLU A 459 33.01 -0.31 15.82
N LYS A 460 34.09 -0.01 16.56
CA LYS A 460 34.82 -1.02 17.35
C LYS A 460 33.97 -1.59 18.49
N VAL A 461 33.16 -0.76 19.14
CA VAL A 461 32.21 -1.18 20.18
C VAL A 461 31.13 -2.07 19.57
N ASP A 462 30.55 -1.67 18.43
CA ASP A 462 29.51 -2.44 17.73
C ASP A 462 30.02 -3.83 17.32
N ALA A 463 31.24 -3.91 16.78
CA ALA A 463 31.88 -5.18 16.42
C ALA A 463 32.15 -6.12 17.61
N GLN A 464 32.17 -5.57 18.84
CA GLN A 464 32.38 -6.32 20.08
C GLN A 464 31.14 -6.27 20.99
N TRP A 465 29.95 -5.94 20.46
CA TRP A 465 28.77 -5.65 21.27
C TRP A 465 28.45 -6.76 22.30
N GLU A 466 28.51 -8.02 21.85
CA GLU A 466 28.27 -9.21 22.69
C GLU A 466 29.25 -9.34 23.87
N ARG A 467 30.50 -8.87 23.71
CA ARG A 467 31.53 -8.92 24.78
C ARG A 467 31.12 -8.11 26.01
N TYR A 468 30.32 -7.06 25.84
CA TYR A 468 29.89 -6.20 26.94
C TYR A 468 28.74 -6.80 27.77
N GLY A 469 28.12 -7.89 27.32
CA GLY A 469 27.04 -8.56 28.05
C GLY A 469 25.77 -7.72 28.24
N ILE A 470 25.60 -6.66 27.44
CA ILE A 470 24.44 -5.76 27.49
C ILE A 470 23.22 -6.51 26.96
N ARG A 471 22.11 -6.50 27.72
CA ARG A 471 20.85 -7.13 27.33
C ARG A 471 19.69 -6.16 27.51
N ALA A 472 18.73 -6.22 26.60
CA ALA A 472 17.49 -5.45 26.74
C ALA A 472 16.77 -5.87 28.04
N LEU A 473 16.36 -4.88 28.83
CA LEU A 473 15.53 -5.13 30.00
C LEU A 473 14.20 -5.70 29.52
N LYS A 474 13.90 -6.96 29.86
CA LYS A 474 12.56 -7.51 29.69
C LYS A 474 11.61 -6.69 30.58
N ARG A 475 10.86 -5.75 29.99
CA ARG A 475 9.74 -5.14 30.69
C ARG A 475 8.70 -6.25 30.91
N ASN A 476 8.48 -6.64 32.16
CA ASN A 476 7.26 -7.34 32.52
C ASN A 476 6.09 -6.43 32.09
N ALA A 477 5.29 -6.91 31.15
CA ALA A 477 4.09 -6.19 30.73
C ALA A 477 3.22 -5.95 31.97
N LYS A 478 2.99 -4.67 32.30
CA LYS A 478 1.90 -4.25 33.19
C LYS A 478 0.71 -3.87 32.34
#